data_AF-A0A7J4J2C8-F1
#
_entry.id   AF-A0A7J4J2C8-F1
#
_cell.length_a   1.000
_cell.length_b   1.000
_cell.length_c   1.000
_cell.angle_alpha   90.00
_cell.angle_beta   90.00
_cell.angle_gamma   90.00
#
_symmetry.space_group_name_H-M   'P 1'
#
loop_
_entity.id
_entity.type
_entity.pdbx_description
1 polymer ?
#
loop_
_entity_poly.entity_id
_entity_poly.type
_entity_poly.pdbx_seq_one_letter_code
_entity_poly.pdbx_strand_id
1 'polypeptide(L)'
;MNQPQKEISSLLDYSHEVTGLDQFILYGGTPLDLMIHGSYHDIDLATQGKSEEWITALNKQFSAKGFDVIQPRRPYQIRNGSVEVILVYAKNDANFFDVCFMEDLSLIGLFDIESSYWKYPKKEHVDQYNALEALASKCIRPIRSFESENPLLWFSRFVRLCSKYNFQMTNTSHAPIIDAINSRVGYDEQTVSSPQYSSAVSSVFSAILRAKDRQKFSSELIETGLIRKLLPELDKFLSRTNEDVLIRIRNREEFCGILRENLSPEERVDLDKKLQELSYRSWENE
;
A
#
# COMPACT_ATOMS: atom_id res chain seq x y z
N MET A 1 11.41 -17.55 22.95
CA MET A 1 10.86 -16.98 21.72
C MET A 1 9.35 -16.97 21.85
N ASN A 2 8.73 -15.79 21.85
CA ASN A 2 7.27 -15.66 21.94
C ASN A 2 6.62 -16.28 20.69
N GLN A 3 5.35 -16.69 20.76
CA GLN A 3 4.66 -17.35 19.65
C GLN A 3 4.77 -16.60 18.31
N PRO A 4 4.57 -15.26 18.24
CA PRO A 4 4.70 -14.53 16.98
C PRO A 4 6.11 -14.59 16.37
N GLN A 5 7.15 -14.59 17.20
CA GLN A 5 8.53 -14.71 16.70
C GLN A 5 8.81 -16.10 16.11
N LYS A 6 8.16 -17.15 16.64
CA LYS A 6 8.25 -18.49 16.06
C LYS A 6 7.58 -18.54 14.69
N GLU A 7 6.39 -17.96 14.58
CA GLU A 7 5.64 -17.88 13.33
C GLU A 7 6.41 -17.10 12.27
N ILE A 8 7.00 -15.94 12.62
CA ILE A 8 7.85 -15.17 11.71
C ILE A 8 9.10 -15.98 11.30
N SER A 9 9.77 -16.65 12.25
CA SER A 9 10.91 -17.51 11.94
C SER A 9 10.53 -18.62 10.93
N SER A 10 9.39 -19.28 11.13
CA SER A 10 8.89 -20.30 10.20
C SER A 10 8.53 -19.71 8.84
N LEU A 11 7.95 -18.50 8.81
CA LEU A 11 7.65 -17.79 7.56
C LEU A 11 8.93 -17.43 6.79
N LEU A 12 10.00 -17.04 7.48
CA LEU A 12 11.30 -16.79 6.86
C LEU A 12 11.89 -18.07 6.25
N ASP A 13 11.85 -19.20 6.97
CA ASP A 13 12.31 -20.49 6.45
C ASP A 13 11.50 -20.94 5.23
N TYR A 14 10.17 -20.81 5.31
CA TYR A 14 9.28 -21.09 4.20
C TYR A 14 9.56 -20.19 2.99
N SER A 15 9.77 -18.90 3.23
CA SER A 15 10.11 -17.93 2.18
C SER A 15 11.41 -18.31 1.48
N HIS A 16 12.44 -18.71 2.24
CA HIS A 16 13.68 -19.22 1.66
C HIS A 16 13.45 -20.48 0.83
N GLU A 17 12.68 -21.45 1.34
CA GLU A 17 12.41 -22.70 0.64
C GLU A 17 11.67 -22.47 -0.70
N VAL A 18 10.74 -21.52 -0.73
CA VAL A 18 9.94 -21.20 -1.92
C VAL A 18 10.73 -20.37 -2.93
N THR A 19 11.48 -19.37 -2.45
CA THR A 19 12.15 -18.39 -3.32
C THR A 19 13.56 -18.79 -3.71
N GLY A 20 14.22 -19.63 -2.92
CA GLY A 20 15.64 -19.95 -3.04
C GLY A 20 16.57 -18.77 -2.73
N LEU A 21 16.08 -17.68 -2.12
CA LEU A 21 16.89 -16.52 -1.77
C LEU A 21 17.71 -16.78 -0.50
N ASP A 22 19.03 -16.64 -0.58
CA ASP A 22 19.93 -16.84 0.56
C ASP A 22 19.97 -15.64 1.52
N GLN A 23 19.67 -14.44 1.02
CA GLN A 23 19.65 -13.20 1.79
C GLN A 23 18.47 -12.35 1.35
N PHE A 24 17.61 -12.00 2.29
CA PHE A 24 16.48 -11.11 2.06
C PHE A 24 16.00 -10.53 3.39
N ILE A 25 15.10 -9.56 3.30
CA ILE A 25 14.31 -9.11 4.44
C ILE A 25 12.83 -9.36 4.22
N LEU A 26 12.13 -9.77 5.27
CA LEU A 26 10.67 -9.75 5.36
C LEU A 26 10.25 -8.41 5.95
N TYR A 27 9.49 -7.60 5.21
CA TYR A 27 9.23 -6.21 5.57
C TYR A 27 7.75 -5.84 5.43
N GLY A 28 7.42 -4.56 5.65
CA GLY A 28 6.09 -4.03 5.38
C GLY A 28 5.05 -4.43 6.43
N GLY A 29 3.82 -4.70 5.96
CA GLY A 29 2.69 -5.02 6.84
C GLY A 29 2.78 -6.42 7.43
N THR A 30 3.35 -7.37 6.67
CA THR A 30 3.40 -8.79 7.01
C THR A 30 3.93 -9.09 8.42
N PRO A 31 5.15 -8.65 8.82
CA PRO A 31 5.66 -8.95 10.16
C PRO A 31 4.84 -8.29 11.26
N LEU A 32 4.29 -7.10 11.02
CA LEU A 32 3.45 -6.41 11.99
C LEU A 32 2.09 -7.11 12.16
N ASP A 33 1.43 -7.47 11.07
CA ASP A 33 0.14 -8.15 11.09
C ASP A 33 0.24 -9.49 11.83
N LEU A 34 1.32 -10.25 11.61
CA LEU A 34 1.60 -11.46 12.38
C LEU A 34 1.73 -11.18 13.88
N MET A 35 2.44 -10.12 14.27
CA MET A 35 2.60 -9.78 15.69
C MET A 35 1.31 -9.33 16.38
N ILE A 36 0.39 -8.70 15.64
CA ILE A 36 -0.84 -8.11 16.20
C ILE A 36 -2.03 -9.06 16.11
N HIS A 37 -2.18 -9.69 14.95
CA HIS A 37 -3.36 -10.44 14.56
C HIS A 37 -3.10 -11.96 14.51
N GLY A 38 -1.84 -12.40 14.47
CA GLY A 38 -1.48 -13.81 14.28
C GLY A 38 -1.77 -14.32 12.86
N SER A 39 -1.99 -13.43 11.91
CA SER A 39 -2.29 -13.75 10.51
C SER A 39 -1.76 -12.66 9.58
N TYR A 40 -1.43 -13.04 8.35
CA TYR A 40 -1.03 -12.13 7.27
C TYR A 40 -1.81 -12.46 5.99
N HIS A 41 -1.80 -11.54 5.02
CA HIS A 41 -2.47 -11.72 3.73
C HIS A 41 -1.49 -12.03 2.59
N ASP A 42 -0.37 -11.33 2.58
CA ASP A 42 0.69 -11.39 1.59
C ASP A 42 2.05 -11.54 2.29
N ILE A 43 3.08 -11.89 1.52
CA ILE A 43 4.46 -12.04 1.98
C ILE A 43 5.34 -11.05 1.20
N ASP A 44 5.69 -9.95 1.86
CA ASP A 44 6.56 -8.91 1.29
C ASP A 44 8.04 -9.19 1.57
N LEU A 45 8.82 -9.50 0.53
CA LEU A 45 10.25 -9.75 0.63
C LEU A 45 11.05 -8.71 -0.14
N ALA A 46 12.21 -8.31 0.38
CA ALA A 46 13.15 -7.50 -0.39
C ALA A 46 14.56 -8.09 -0.37
N THR A 47 15.20 -8.07 -1.54
CA THR A 47 16.55 -8.60 -1.74
C THR A 47 17.40 -7.62 -2.56
N GLN A 48 18.71 -7.69 -2.35
CA GLN A 48 19.67 -6.88 -3.10
C GLN A 48 19.90 -7.41 -4.51
N GLY A 49 20.24 -6.50 -5.43
CA GLY A 49 20.53 -6.79 -6.83
C GLY A 49 19.27 -6.91 -7.69
N LYS A 50 19.46 -6.77 -9.02
CA LYS A 50 18.36 -6.78 -10.01
C LYS A 50 18.71 -7.57 -11.28
N SER A 51 19.62 -8.54 -11.18
CA SER A 51 20.06 -9.26 -12.39
C SER A 51 18.90 -10.09 -12.97
N GLU A 52 18.75 -10.03 -14.29
CA GLU A 52 17.74 -10.84 -15.00
C GLU A 52 17.93 -12.35 -14.77
N GLU A 53 19.18 -12.78 -14.59
CA GLU A 53 19.50 -14.16 -14.23
C GLU A 53 18.90 -14.56 -12.89
N TRP A 54 19.03 -13.71 -11.86
CA TRP A 54 18.47 -13.97 -10.53
C TRP A 54 16.95 -13.96 -10.55
N ILE A 55 16.34 -12.99 -11.22
CA ILE A 55 14.89 -12.91 -11.32
C ILE A 55 14.33 -14.13 -12.10
N THR A 56 15.01 -14.55 -13.16
CA THR A 56 14.65 -15.75 -13.92
C THR A 56 14.78 -17.01 -13.05
N ALA A 57 15.82 -17.11 -12.23
CA ALA A 57 15.99 -18.21 -11.29
C ALA A 57 14.85 -18.23 -10.24
N LEU A 58 14.51 -17.07 -9.67
CA LEU A 58 13.39 -16.93 -8.73
C LEU A 58 12.06 -17.37 -9.36
N ASN A 59 11.77 -16.93 -10.59
CA ASN A 59 10.54 -17.33 -11.29
C ASN A 59 10.47 -18.85 -11.49
N LYS A 60 11.59 -19.49 -11.83
CA LYS A 60 11.66 -20.95 -11.94
C LYS A 60 11.42 -21.64 -10.60
N GLN A 61 11.95 -21.10 -9.50
CA GLN A 61 11.71 -21.62 -8.15
C GLN A 61 10.23 -21.53 -7.79
N PHE A 62 9.60 -20.36 -7.99
CA PHE A 62 8.16 -20.18 -7.78
C PHE A 62 7.34 -21.20 -8.57
N SER A 63 7.58 -21.34 -9.88
CA SER A 63 6.85 -22.31 -10.70
C SER A 63 7.09 -23.75 -10.26
N ALA A 64 8.32 -24.12 -9.87
CA ALA A 64 8.62 -25.45 -9.34
C ALA A 64 7.90 -25.75 -8.02
N LYS A 65 7.52 -24.70 -7.27
CA LYS A 65 6.75 -24.76 -6.02
C LYS A 65 5.24 -24.57 -6.23
N GLY A 66 4.78 -24.57 -7.48
CA GLY A 66 3.36 -24.47 -7.83
C GLY A 66 2.78 -23.06 -7.70
N PHE A 67 3.61 -22.03 -7.79
CA PHE A 67 3.15 -20.64 -7.87
C PHE A 67 3.04 -20.18 -9.33
N ASP A 68 1.97 -19.45 -9.61
CA ASP A 68 1.80 -18.69 -10.85
C ASP A 68 2.52 -17.35 -10.71
N VAL A 69 3.51 -17.12 -11.55
CA VAL A 69 4.23 -15.83 -11.62
C VAL A 69 3.43 -14.85 -12.47
N ILE A 70 3.06 -13.71 -11.88
CA ILE A 70 2.25 -12.70 -12.56
C ILE A 70 3.13 -11.86 -13.48
N GLN A 71 2.70 -11.69 -14.74
CA GLN A 71 3.39 -10.93 -15.78
C GLN A 71 2.47 -9.85 -16.37
N PRO A 72 3.02 -8.75 -16.93
CA PRO A 72 4.45 -8.39 -16.92
C PRO A 72 4.93 -7.99 -15.51
N ARG A 73 6.25 -8.09 -15.29
CA ARG A 73 6.87 -7.51 -14.09
C ARG A 73 6.58 -6.02 -14.02
N ARG A 74 6.38 -5.50 -12.82
CA ARG A 74 6.05 -4.09 -12.64
C ARG A 74 7.33 -3.31 -12.30
N PRO A 75 7.83 -2.44 -13.19
CA PRO A 75 8.82 -1.47 -12.80
C PRO A 75 8.15 -0.48 -11.85
N TYR A 76 8.82 -0.23 -10.74
CA TYR A 76 8.41 0.73 -9.74
C TYR A 76 9.58 1.67 -9.48
N GLN A 77 9.29 2.94 -9.25
CA GLN A 77 10.33 3.90 -8.94
C GLN A 77 10.01 4.58 -7.63
N ILE A 78 11.03 4.69 -6.78
CA ILE A 78 11.01 5.44 -5.53
C ILE A 78 12.01 6.59 -5.64
N ARG A 79 12.01 7.46 -4.63
CA ARG A 79 12.86 8.64 -4.55
C ARG A 79 12.71 9.57 -5.76
N ASN A 80 11.48 9.93 -6.12
CA ASN A 80 11.17 10.76 -7.29
C ASN A 80 11.79 10.24 -8.60
N GLY A 81 11.79 8.92 -8.81
CA GLY A 81 12.31 8.33 -10.05
C GLY A 81 13.79 7.93 -10.00
N SER A 82 14.55 8.39 -8.99
CA SER A 82 16.00 8.16 -8.95
C SER A 82 16.40 6.73 -8.57
N VAL A 83 15.50 5.97 -7.94
CA VAL A 83 15.74 4.59 -7.56
C VAL A 83 14.69 3.70 -8.19
N GLU A 84 15.13 2.89 -9.13
CA GLU A 84 14.32 1.83 -9.71
C GLU A 84 14.17 0.66 -8.72
N VAL A 85 13.04 -0.02 -8.79
CA VAL A 85 12.68 -1.22 -8.05
C VAL A 85 11.99 -2.16 -9.02
N ILE A 86 12.36 -3.43 -8.99
CA ILE A 86 11.66 -4.47 -9.76
C ILE A 86 10.82 -5.28 -8.80
N LEU A 87 9.52 -5.39 -9.08
CA LEU A 87 8.59 -6.20 -8.28
C LEU A 87 8.24 -7.48 -9.05
N VAL A 88 8.42 -8.61 -8.38
CA VAL A 88 8.04 -9.94 -8.85
C VAL A 88 6.91 -10.44 -7.97
N TYR A 89 5.76 -10.68 -8.59
CA TYR A 89 4.59 -11.22 -7.91
C TYR A 89 4.41 -12.68 -8.25
N ALA A 90 4.10 -13.49 -7.25
CA ALA A 90 3.79 -14.90 -7.43
C ALA A 90 2.66 -15.31 -6.48
N LYS A 91 1.70 -16.11 -6.96
CA LYS A 91 0.57 -16.55 -6.14
C LYS A 91 0.22 -18.02 -6.35
N ASN A 92 -0.38 -18.61 -5.33
CA ASN A 92 -1.14 -19.85 -5.43
C ASN A 92 -2.42 -19.72 -4.60
N ASP A 93 -3.15 -20.82 -4.39
CA ASP A 93 -4.42 -20.80 -3.63
C ASP A 93 -4.26 -20.37 -2.16
N ALA A 94 -3.06 -20.46 -1.60
CA ALA A 94 -2.81 -20.24 -0.17
C ALA A 94 -2.00 -18.98 0.13
N ASN A 95 -1.08 -18.58 -0.75
CA ASN A 95 -0.11 -17.53 -0.48
C ASN A 95 0.11 -16.62 -1.70
N PHE A 96 0.43 -15.36 -1.40
CA PHE A 96 0.84 -14.35 -2.36
C PHE A 96 2.19 -13.76 -1.94
N PHE A 97 3.17 -13.75 -2.83
CA PHE A 97 4.49 -13.15 -2.64
C PHE A 97 4.62 -11.86 -3.44
N ASP A 98 5.14 -10.81 -2.79
CA ASP A 98 5.67 -9.59 -3.42
C ASP A 98 7.17 -9.52 -3.14
N VAL A 99 8.00 -9.86 -4.15
CA VAL A 99 9.45 -9.83 -4.03
C VAL A 99 10.01 -8.59 -4.73
N CYS A 100 10.56 -7.71 -3.91
CA CYS A 100 11.17 -6.45 -4.28
C CYS A 100 12.69 -6.59 -4.47
N PHE A 101 13.17 -6.21 -5.65
CA PHE A 101 14.59 -6.19 -6.00
C PHE A 101 15.09 -4.75 -6.07
N MET A 102 16.06 -4.40 -5.22
CA MET A 102 16.63 -3.05 -5.13
C MET A 102 18.07 -3.06 -4.59
N GLU A 103 18.87 -2.05 -4.91
CA GLU A 103 20.28 -2.02 -4.48
C GLU A 103 20.45 -1.73 -2.98
N ASP A 104 19.62 -0.85 -2.42
CA ASP A 104 19.72 -0.40 -1.03
C ASP A 104 18.42 -0.69 -0.26
N LEU A 105 18.45 -1.74 0.57
CA LEU A 105 17.30 -2.15 1.39
C LEU A 105 16.99 -1.17 2.53
N SER A 106 17.90 -0.26 2.88
CA SER A 106 17.60 0.81 3.85
C SER A 106 16.57 1.81 3.31
N LEU A 107 16.32 1.77 2.00
CA LEU A 107 15.30 2.55 1.31
C LEU A 107 13.92 1.87 1.31
N ILE A 108 13.65 0.99 2.27
CA ILE A 108 12.30 0.45 2.52
C ILE A 108 11.52 1.30 3.54
N GLY A 109 10.21 1.45 3.30
CA GLY A 109 9.28 2.20 4.17
C GLY A 109 9.33 3.72 4.01
N LEU A 110 8.16 4.38 3.98
CA LEU A 110 8.09 5.85 4.04
C LEU A 110 7.81 6.35 5.46
N PHE A 111 7.13 5.53 6.24
CA PHE A 111 6.74 5.79 7.61
C PHE A 111 7.40 4.81 8.57
N ASP A 112 7.53 5.23 9.83
CA ASP A 112 8.04 4.41 10.94
C ASP A 112 7.38 3.03 10.99
N ILE A 113 6.06 2.97 10.93
CA ILE A 113 5.30 1.72 10.95
C ILE A 113 5.63 0.78 9.77
N GLU A 114 6.14 1.27 8.65
CA GLU A 114 6.53 0.43 7.51
C GLU A 114 8.01 0.03 7.52
N SER A 115 8.77 0.48 8.53
CA SER A 115 10.23 0.38 8.55
C SER A 115 10.77 -0.82 9.33
N SER A 116 9.92 -1.53 10.06
CA SER A 116 10.30 -2.74 10.78
C SER A 116 10.43 -3.91 9.81
N TYR A 117 11.49 -4.70 9.94
CA TYR A 117 11.72 -5.86 9.10
C TYR A 117 12.52 -6.96 9.82
N TRP A 118 12.50 -8.17 9.26
CA TRP A 118 13.28 -9.30 9.73
C TRP A 118 14.29 -9.74 8.67
N LYS A 119 15.54 -9.96 9.07
CA LYS A 119 16.61 -10.41 8.16
C LYS A 119 16.69 -11.92 8.07
N TYR A 120 16.80 -12.48 6.86
CA TYR A 120 17.24 -13.86 6.63
C TYR A 120 18.71 -13.86 6.17
N PRO A 121 19.57 -14.82 6.60
CA PRO A 121 19.28 -16.02 7.40
C PRO A 121 19.37 -15.80 8.92
N LYS A 122 19.77 -14.61 9.37
CA LYS A 122 20.01 -14.34 10.81
C LYS A 122 18.75 -14.42 11.68
N LYS A 123 17.57 -14.27 11.07
CA LYS A 123 16.25 -14.14 11.72
C LYS A 123 16.28 -13.07 12.81
N GLU A 124 16.90 -11.95 12.47
CA GLU A 124 17.05 -10.80 13.35
C GLU A 124 15.94 -9.78 13.04
N HIS A 125 15.20 -9.38 14.07
CA HIS A 125 14.26 -8.26 13.99
C HIS A 125 15.01 -6.93 14.05
N VAL A 126 14.71 -6.04 13.11
CA VAL A 126 15.20 -4.67 13.11
C VAL A 126 14.02 -3.72 13.12
N ASP A 127 13.97 -2.86 14.13
CA ASP A 127 12.97 -1.80 14.29
C ASP A 127 13.67 -0.48 14.65
N GLN A 128 14.35 0.12 13.67
CA GLN A 128 15.18 1.31 13.88
C GLN A 128 14.36 2.58 14.19
N TYR A 129 13.10 2.63 13.72
CA TYR A 129 12.24 3.81 13.82
C TYR A 129 11.04 3.60 14.76
N ASN A 130 11.08 2.58 15.61
CA ASN A 130 10.05 2.26 16.60
C ASN A 130 8.65 2.02 15.99
N ALA A 131 8.55 1.24 14.93
CA ALA A 131 7.30 0.82 14.29
C ALA A 131 6.28 0.25 15.30
N LEU A 132 6.74 -0.53 16.29
CA LEU A 132 5.88 -1.09 17.33
C LEU A 132 5.30 -0.01 18.26
N GLU A 133 6.07 1.03 18.56
CA GLU A 133 5.63 2.18 19.35
C GLU A 133 4.65 3.05 18.54
N ALA A 134 4.95 3.29 17.26
CA ALA A 134 4.09 4.01 16.32
C ALA A 134 2.70 3.35 16.24
N LEU A 135 2.68 2.02 16.18
CA LEU A 135 1.46 1.23 16.21
C LEU A 135 0.71 1.35 17.55
N ALA A 136 1.40 1.18 18.68
CA ALA A 136 0.80 1.25 20.00
C ALA A 136 0.23 2.65 20.30
N SER A 137 0.93 3.70 19.89
CA SER A 137 0.52 5.10 20.03
C SER A 137 -0.44 5.59 18.95
N LYS A 138 -0.68 4.78 17.91
CA LYS A 138 -1.49 5.14 16.73
C LYS A 138 -1.04 6.44 16.06
N CYS A 139 0.27 6.64 16.00
CA CYS A 139 0.90 7.83 15.45
C CYS A 139 1.85 7.41 14.34
N ILE A 140 1.62 7.93 13.14
CA ILE A 140 2.47 7.72 11.98
C ILE A 140 3.50 8.85 11.93
N ARG A 141 4.78 8.53 11.72
CA ARG A 141 5.82 9.53 11.50
C ARG A 141 6.58 9.25 10.21
N PRO A 142 6.87 10.30 9.40
CA PRO A 142 7.72 10.12 8.23
C PRO A 142 9.15 9.80 8.67
N ILE A 143 9.77 8.80 8.06
CA ILE A 143 11.20 8.49 8.26
C ILE A 143 12.08 9.06 7.15
N ARG A 144 11.47 9.84 6.24
CA ARG A 144 12.11 10.49 5.10
C ARG A 144 11.62 11.91 4.96
N SER A 145 12.45 12.73 4.32
CA SER A 145 12.02 14.05 3.86
C SER A 145 10.87 13.90 2.86
N PHE A 146 9.82 14.71 3.02
CA PHE A 146 8.71 14.75 2.07
C PHE A 146 9.22 14.99 0.65
N GLU A 147 10.18 15.90 0.47
CA GLU A 147 10.74 16.28 -0.84
C GLU A 147 11.46 15.14 -1.55
N SER A 148 11.83 14.10 -0.82
CA SER A 148 12.57 12.99 -1.39
C SER A 148 11.69 12.00 -2.15
N GLU A 149 10.36 12.09 -2.10
CA GLU A 149 9.46 11.10 -2.69
C GLU A 149 8.23 11.74 -3.35
N ASN A 150 7.61 10.99 -4.27
CA ASN A 150 6.41 11.41 -4.97
C ASN A 150 5.25 11.63 -3.96
N PRO A 151 4.53 12.77 -4.01
CA PRO A 151 3.47 13.08 -3.05
C PRO A 151 2.27 12.11 -3.11
N LEU A 152 2.01 11.49 -4.26
CA LEU A 152 0.97 10.46 -4.40
C LEU A 152 1.34 9.16 -3.69
N LEU A 153 2.64 8.85 -3.57
CA LEU A 153 3.11 7.71 -2.78
C LEU A 153 2.93 7.97 -1.28
N TRP A 154 3.26 9.18 -0.80
CA TRP A 154 2.98 9.61 0.57
C TRP A 154 1.48 9.52 0.89
N PHE A 155 0.65 10.09 0.02
CA PHE A 155 -0.80 10.06 0.14
C PHE A 155 -1.35 8.63 0.20
N SER A 156 -1.03 7.80 -0.79
CA SER A 156 -1.56 6.44 -0.90
C SER A 156 -1.21 5.59 0.31
N ARG A 157 0.05 5.68 0.77
CA ARG A 157 0.52 4.94 1.94
C ARG A 157 -0.09 5.46 3.23
N PHE A 158 -0.15 6.78 3.44
CA PHE A 158 -0.76 7.37 4.64
C PHE A 158 -2.23 6.96 4.80
N VAL A 159 -3.03 7.10 3.74
CA VAL A 159 -4.45 6.75 3.72
C VAL A 159 -4.65 5.25 4.01
N ARG A 160 -3.84 4.39 3.37
CA ARG A 160 -3.85 2.94 3.59
C ARG A 160 -3.56 2.60 5.05
N LEU A 161 -2.50 3.17 5.64
CA LEU A 161 -2.11 2.90 7.03
C LEU A 161 -3.21 3.32 8.02
N CYS A 162 -3.81 4.50 7.82
CA CYS A 162 -4.91 4.97 8.66
C CYS A 162 -6.10 4.01 8.62
N SER A 163 -6.48 3.52 7.43
CA SER A 163 -7.58 2.54 7.31
C SER A 163 -7.24 1.19 7.94
N LYS A 164 -6.04 0.68 7.66
CA LYS A 164 -5.63 -0.69 8.02
C LYS A 164 -5.53 -0.85 9.54
N TYR A 165 -4.88 0.11 10.20
CA TYR A 165 -4.66 0.07 11.65
C TYR A 165 -5.65 0.91 12.44
N ASN A 166 -6.68 1.45 11.79
CA ASN A 166 -7.70 2.30 12.40
C ASN A 166 -7.09 3.47 13.20
N PHE A 167 -6.19 4.20 12.55
CA PHE A 167 -5.61 5.44 13.08
C PHE A 167 -6.43 6.63 12.60
N GLN A 168 -6.54 7.64 13.46
CA GLN A 168 -7.25 8.86 13.11
C GLN A 168 -6.38 9.75 12.23
N MET A 169 -6.87 10.12 11.04
CA MET A 169 -6.14 11.03 10.17
C MET A 169 -6.04 12.41 10.81
N THR A 170 -7.10 12.85 11.49
CA THR A 170 -7.21 14.17 12.14
C THR A 170 -6.44 14.28 13.45
N ASN A 171 -5.65 13.26 13.82
CA ASN A 171 -4.70 13.38 14.92
C ASN A 171 -3.73 14.55 14.65
N THR A 172 -3.55 15.43 15.63
CA THR A 172 -2.70 16.62 15.50
C THR A 172 -1.25 16.27 15.16
N SER A 173 -0.77 15.09 15.55
CA SER A 173 0.56 14.61 15.17
C SER A 173 0.71 14.32 13.66
N HIS A 174 -0.40 14.09 12.96
CA HIS A 174 -0.42 13.84 11.52
C HIS A 174 -0.57 15.12 10.69
N ALA A 175 -0.86 16.28 11.30
CA ALA A 175 -1.01 17.54 10.57
C ALA A 175 0.17 17.86 9.63
N PRO A 176 1.45 17.69 10.04
CA PRO A 176 2.58 17.93 9.13
C PRO A 176 2.59 17.01 7.89
N ILE A 177 2.13 15.77 8.02
CA ILE A 177 2.01 14.82 6.90
C ILE A 177 0.91 15.29 5.95
N ILE A 178 -0.26 15.66 6.51
CA ILE A 178 -1.41 16.15 5.75
C ILE A 178 -1.05 17.42 4.98
N ASP A 179 -0.40 18.38 5.64
CA ASP A 179 0.00 19.65 5.02
C ASP A 179 1.02 19.44 3.90
N ALA A 180 2.00 18.55 4.10
CA ALA A 180 2.98 18.20 3.08
C ALA A 180 2.34 17.52 1.86
N ILE A 181 1.36 16.63 2.09
CA ILE A 181 0.60 15.99 1.01
C ILE A 181 -0.26 17.04 0.29
N ASN A 182 -1.06 17.82 1.02
CA ASN A 182 -2.00 18.78 0.43
C ASN A 182 -1.30 19.91 -0.34
N SER A 183 -0.10 20.31 0.07
CA SER A 183 0.68 21.35 -0.63
C SER A 183 1.25 20.86 -1.96
N ARG A 184 1.40 19.54 -2.16
CA ARG A 184 2.11 18.95 -3.32
C ARG A 184 1.27 18.01 -4.18
N VAL A 185 0.17 17.47 -3.65
CA VAL A 185 -0.80 16.73 -4.46
C VAL A 185 -1.69 17.74 -5.19
N GLY A 186 -1.74 17.59 -6.51
CA GLY A 186 -2.58 18.38 -7.40
C GLY A 186 -3.07 17.54 -8.57
N TYR A 187 -4.08 18.06 -9.25
CA TYR A 187 -4.55 17.53 -10.52
C TYR A 187 -3.89 18.31 -11.65
N ASP A 188 -3.05 17.64 -12.44
CA ASP A 188 -2.68 18.06 -13.78
C ASP A 188 -2.78 16.83 -14.72
N GLU A 189 -2.97 17.07 -16.03
CA GLU A 189 -3.19 15.98 -17.00
C GLU A 189 -2.01 14.99 -17.07
N GLN A 190 -0.79 15.45 -16.77
CA GLN A 190 0.41 14.60 -16.74
C GLN A 190 0.41 13.66 -15.53
N THR A 191 -0.13 14.11 -14.40
CA THR A 191 -0.24 13.35 -13.16
C THR A 191 -1.28 12.25 -13.28
N VAL A 192 -2.42 12.53 -13.94
CA VAL A 192 -3.56 11.60 -14.07
C VAL A 192 -3.19 10.30 -14.81
N SER A 193 -2.33 10.40 -15.83
CA SER A 193 -1.85 9.24 -16.60
C SER A 193 -0.69 8.48 -15.94
N SER A 194 -0.29 8.84 -14.72
CA SER A 194 0.81 8.19 -14.02
C SER A 194 0.36 6.94 -13.24
N PRO A 195 1.17 5.86 -13.19
CA PRO A 195 0.89 4.69 -12.36
C PRO A 195 0.73 5.01 -10.86
N GLN A 196 1.37 6.10 -10.39
CA GLN A 196 1.27 6.58 -9.01
C GLN A 196 -0.11 7.17 -8.73
N TYR A 197 -0.73 7.85 -9.70
CA TYR A 197 -2.08 8.37 -9.58
C TYR A 197 -3.10 7.23 -9.47
N SER A 198 -3.04 6.24 -10.37
CA SER A 198 -3.90 5.04 -10.28
C SER A 198 -3.73 4.32 -8.95
N SER A 199 -2.50 4.24 -8.43
CA SER A 199 -2.23 3.67 -7.10
C SER A 199 -2.84 4.49 -5.97
N ALA A 200 -2.78 5.81 -6.03
CA ALA A 200 -3.37 6.71 -5.05
C ALA A 200 -4.90 6.59 -5.01
N VAL A 201 -5.54 6.67 -6.18
CA VAL A 201 -6.99 6.52 -6.31
C VAL A 201 -7.44 5.15 -5.79
N SER A 202 -6.83 4.06 -6.28
CA SER A 202 -7.13 2.69 -5.83
C SER A 202 -6.98 2.52 -4.30
N SER A 203 -5.97 3.17 -3.72
CA SER A 203 -5.74 3.13 -2.26
C SER A 203 -6.88 3.79 -1.48
N VAL A 204 -7.45 4.90 -1.96
CA VAL A 204 -8.58 5.58 -1.31
C VAL A 204 -9.81 4.68 -1.28
N PHE A 205 -10.22 4.15 -2.44
CA PHE A 205 -11.39 3.26 -2.52
C PHE A 205 -11.22 2.04 -1.61
N SER A 206 -10.04 1.40 -1.66
CA SER A 206 -9.72 0.24 -0.83
C SER A 206 -9.66 0.57 0.66
N ALA A 207 -9.21 1.76 1.01
CA ALA A 207 -9.11 2.21 2.39
C ALA A 207 -10.50 2.47 2.98
N ILE A 208 -11.40 3.13 2.24
CA ILE A 208 -12.79 3.34 2.66
C ILE A 208 -13.49 2.00 2.86
N LEU A 209 -13.38 1.06 1.91
CA LEU A 209 -14.05 -0.24 2.01
C LEU A 209 -13.54 -1.11 3.17
N ARG A 210 -12.25 -1.01 3.50
CA ARG A 210 -11.61 -1.76 4.60
C ARG A 210 -11.69 -1.08 5.96
N ALA A 211 -12.01 0.21 6.02
CA ALA A 211 -12.07 0.94 7.26
C ALA A 211 -13.08 0.28 8.22
N LYS A 212 -12.66 0.11 9.49
CA LYS A 212 -13.51 -0.46 10.54
C LYS A 212 -14.79 0.35 10.75
N ASP A 213 -14.67 1.68 10.68
CA ASP A 213 -15.76 2.64 10.71
C ASP A 213 -15.65 3.51 9.46
N ARG A 214 -16.46 3.16 8.44
CA ARG A 214 -16.39 3.79 7.12
C ARG A 214 -16.85 5.24 7.16
N GLN A 215 -17.89 5.54 7.94
CA GLN A 215 -18.42 6.90 8.04
C GLN A 215 -17.41 7.84 8.70
N LYS A 216 -16.82 7.42 9.82
CA LYS A 216 -15.79 8.20 10.50
C LYS A 216 -14.57 8.38 9.62
N PHE A 217 -14.09 7.31 9.00
CA PHE A 217 -12.93 7.37 8.09
C PHE A 217 -13.17 8.32 6.90
N SER A 218 -14.34 8.24 6.25
CA SER A 218 -14.72 9.14 5.17
C SER A 218 -14.85 10.59 5.64
N SER A 219 -15.36 10.82 6.86
CA SER A 219 -15.47 12.16 7.43
C SER A 219 -14.09 12.78 7.70
N GLU A 220 -13.15 12.00 8.26
CA GLU A 220 -11.76 12.43 8.47
C GLU A 220 -11.02 12.68 7.14
N LEU A 221 -11.28 11.89 6.09
CA LEU A 221 -10.75 12.13 4.74
C LEU A 221 -11.20 13.49 4.16
N ILE A 222 -12.47 13.85 4.36
CA ILE A 222 -13.02 15.14 3.92
C ILE A 222 -12.44 16.29 4.75
N GLU A 223 -12.41 16.13 6.07
CA GLU A 223 -11.92 17.14 7.02
C GLU A 223 -10.47 17.52 6.74
N THR A 224 -9.62 16.52 6.50
CA THR A 224 -8.20 16.73 6.16
C THR A 224 -8.00 17.30 4.76
N GLY A 225 -9.02 17.27 3.89
CA GLY A 225 -8.97 17.77 2.51
C GLY A 225 -8.09 16.94 1.57
N LEU A 226 -7.59 15.79 2.02
CA LEU A 226 -6.62 14.96 1.30
C LEU A 226 -7.12 14.53 -0.08
N ILE A 227 -8.42 14.25 -0.21
CA ILE A 227 -9.02 13.80 -1.47
C ILE A 227 -9.54 14.95 -2.35
N ARG A 228 -9.69 16.16 -1.81
CA ARG A 228 -10.38 17.28 -2.48
C ARG A 228 -9.72 17.66 -3.80
N LYS A 229 -8.39 17.66 -3.85
CA LYS A 229 -7.63 18.01 -5.08
C LYS A 229 -7.53 16.85 -6.07
N LEU A 230 -7.51 15.61 -5.57
CA LEU A 230 -7.30 14.41 -6.37
C LEU A 230 -8.62 13.89 -6.99
N LEU A 231 -9.67 13.78 -6.17
CA LEU A 231 -10.98 13.24 -6.50
C LEU A 231 -12.10 14.13 -5.89
N PRO A 232 -12.28 15.37 -6.39
CA PRO A 232 -13.30 16.28 -5.89
C PRO A 232 -14.73 15.70 -5.98
N GLU A 233 -15.01 14.83 -6.94
CA GLU A 233 -16.30 14.14 -7.08
C GLU A 233 -16.55 13.19 -5.91
N LEU A 234 -15.50 12.47 -5.47
CA LEU A 234 -15.56 11.61 -4.29
C LEU A 234 -15.71 12.43 -3.00
N ASP A 235 -14.98 13.54 -2.87
CA ASP A 235 -15.10 14.47 -1.73
C ASP A 235 -16.55 14.97 -1.57
N LYS A 236 -17.15 15.44 -2.67
CA LYS A 236 -18.56 15.87 -2.71
C LYS A 236 -19.52 14.74 -2.37
N PHE A 237 -19.35 13.57 -2.97
CA PHE A 237 -20.19 12.41 -2.69
C PHE A 237 -20.15 12.06 -1.20
N LEU A 238 -18.96 11.85 -0.64
CA LEU A 238 -18.80 11.47 0.77
C LEU A 238 -19.36 12.54 1.72
N SER A 239 -19.31 13.83 1.35
CA SER A 239 -19.88 14.92 2.16
C SER A 239 -21.41 14.90 2.28
N ARG A 240 -22.09 14.21 1.36
CA ARG A 240 -23.56 14.12 1.28
C ARG A 240 -24.09 12.74 1.65
N THR A 241 -23.24 11.73 1.56
CA THR A 241 -23.60 10.34 1.79
C THR A 241 -23.74 10.06 3.29
N ASN A 242 -24.80 9.35 3.66
CA ASN A 242 -25.00 8.89 5.03
C ASN A 242 -24.34 7.52 5.27
N GLU A 243 -24.22 7.16 6.55
CA GLU A 243 -23.57 5.93 6.98
C GLU A 243 -24.23 4.67 6.38
N ASP A 244 -25.56 4.65 6.28
CA ASP A 244 -26.33 3.51 5.75
C ASP A 244 -25.93 3.14 4.31
N VAL A 245 -25.64 4.13 3.47
CA VAL A 245 -25.17 3.89 2.10
C VAL A 245 -23.77 3.29 2.13
N LEU A 246 -22.83 3.88 2.88
CA LEU A 246 -21.43 3.42 2.92
C LEU A 246 -21.26 2.01 3.48
N ILE A 247 -22.08 1.61 4.46
CA ILE A 247 -22.05 0.25 5.04
C ILE A 247 -22.51 -0.80 4.02
N ARG A 248 -23.45 -0.46 3.13
CA ARG A 248 -24.00 -1.40 2.15
C ARG A 248 -23.06 -1.72 1.00
N ILE A 249 -22.09 -0.84 0.71
CA ILE A 249 -21.13 -1.01 -0.37
C ILE A 249 -20.18 -2.16 -0.05
N ARG A 250 -20.18 -3.23 -0.84
CA ARG A 250 -19.38 -4.44 -0.54
C ARG A 250 -18.04 -4.44 -1.24
N ASN A 251 -18.00 -3.89 -2.45
CA ASN A 251 -16.85 -3.95 -3.32
C ASN A 251 -16.68 -2.63 -4.09
N ARG A 252 -15.60 -2.55 -4.86
CA ARG A 252 -15.22 -1.35 -5.62
C ARG A 252 -16.20 -1.04 -6.75
N GLU A 253 -16.76 -2.06 -7.40
CA GLU A 253 -17.72 -1.92 -8.50
C GLU A 253 -19.03 -1.27 -8.01
N GLU A 254 -19.60 -1.80 -6.93
CA GLU A 254 -20.77 -1.22 -6.25
C GLU A 254 -20.49 0.22 -5.81
N PHE A 255 -19.29 0.50 -5.29
CA PHE A 255 -18.90 1.85 -4.90
C PHE A 255 -18.92 2.79 -6.11
N CYS A 256 -18.28 2.40 -7.22
CA CYS A 256 -18.26 3.22 -8.42
C CYS A 256 -19.67 3.42 -9.01
N GLY A 257 -20.53 2.40 -8.97
CA GLY A 257 -21.93 2.49 -9.39
C GLY A 257 -22.70 3.53 -8.59
N ILE A 258 -22.69 3.40 -7.25
CA ILE A 258 -23.38 4.33 -6.35
C ILE A 258 -22.81 5.74 -6.48
N LEU A 259 -21.48 5.87 -6.59
CA LEU A 259 -20.84 7.17 -6.80
C LEU A 259 -21.36 7.83 -8.08
N ARG A 260 -21.38 7.11 -9.21
CA ARG A 260 -21.90 7.64 -10.49
C ARG A 260 -23.36 8.07 -10.36
N GLU A 261 -24.21 7.26 -9.73
CA GLU A 261 -25.64 7.58 -9.56
C GLU A 261 -25.88 8.91 -8.83
N ASN A 262 -24.96 9.29 -7.94
CA ASN A 262 -25.06 10.49 -7.10
C ASN A 262 -24.31 11.72 -7.65
N LEU A 263 -23.70 11.61 -8.84
CA LEU A 263 -22.99 12.71 -9.52
C LEU A 263 -23.81 13.29 -10.68
N SER A 264 -23.58 14.58 -11.00
CA SER A 264 -24.14 15.21 -12.20
C SER A 264 -23.56 14.58 -13.48
N PRO A 265 -24.19 14.72 -14.65
CA PRO A 265 -23.64 14.23 -15.92
C PRO A 265 -22.21 14.71 -16.19
N GLU A 266 -21.90 15.97 -15.89
CA GLU A 266 -20.57 16.55 -16.06
C GLU A 266 -19.56 15.92 -15.09
N GLU A 267 -19.93 15.78 -13.82
CA GLU A 267 -19.09 15.15 -12.80
C GLU A 267 -18.83 13.68 -13.09
N ARG A 268 -19.79 12.96 -13.69
CA ARG A 268 -19.60 11.57 -14.13
C ARG A 268 -18.54 11.46 -15.22
N VAL A 269 -18.58 12.36 -16.21
CA VAL A 269 -17.58 12.37 -17.29
C VAL A 269 -16.17 12.56 -16.73
N ASP A 270 -16.00 13.48 -15.78
CA ASP A 270 -14.70 13.73 -15.17
C ASP A 270 -14.25 12.59 -14.24
N LEU A 271 -15.17 11.99 -13.49
CA LEU A 271 -14.89 10.78 -12.73
C LEU A 271 -14.45 9.64 -13.65
N ASP A 272 -15.19 9.38 -14.73
CA ASP A 272 -14.91 8.26 -15.62
C ASP A 272 -13.54 8.41 -16.30
N LYS A 273 -13.12 9.62 -16.68
CA LYS A 273 -11.74 9.87 -17.14
C LYS A 273 -10.70 9.48 -16.09
N LYS A 274 -10.91 9.85 -14.83
CA LYS A 274 -9.99 9.54 -13.72
C LYS A 274 -9.97 8.05 -13.39
N LEU A 275 -11.11 7.36 -13.55
CA LEU A 275 -11.26 5.94 -13.28
C LEU A 275 -10.80 5.07 -14.46
N GLN A 276 -10.82 5.56 -15.70
CA GLN A 276 -10.26 4.85 -16.85
C GLN A 276 -8.79 4.47 -16.62
N GLU A 277 -8.03 5.34 -15.94
CA GLU A 277 -6.63 5.09 -15.59
C GLU A 277 -6.43 3.94 -14.58
N LEU A 278 -7.49 3.50 -13.90
CA LEU A 278 -7.45 2.32 -13.04
C LEU A 278 -7.56 1.02 -13.85
N SER A 279 -8.14 1.05 -15.06
CA SER A 279 -8.23 -0.14 -15.93
C SER A 279 -6.87 -0.70 -16.33
N TYR A 280 -5.81 0.14 -16.34
CA TYR A 280 -4.42 -0.27 -16.51
C TYR A 280 -3.89 -1.16 -15.37
N ARG A 281 -4.65 -1.26 -14.27
CA ARG A 281 -4.24 -1.91 -13.03
C ARG A 281 -5.11 -3.10 -12.68
N SER A 282 -5.46 -3.97 -13.65
CA SER A 282 -6.24 -5.20 -13.41
C SER A 282 -7.36 -5.02 -12.37
N TRP A 283 -8.07 -3.88 -12.45
CA TRP A 283 -8.98 -3.38 -11.42
C TRP A 283 -10.13 -4.35 -11.13
N GLU A 284 -10.36 -5.27 -12.06
CA GLU A 284 -11.36 -6.34 -12.02
C GLU A 284 -10.94 -7.56 -11.18
N ASN A 285 -9.66 -7.70 -10.80
CA ASN A 285 -9.11 -8.92 -10.17
C ASN A 285 -8.53 -8.72 -8.74
N GLU A 286 -8.68 -7.53 -8.14
CA GLU A 286 -8.33 -7.19 -6.75
C GLU A 286 -9.51 -6.58 -6.00
#